data_AF-N9DAW4-F1
#
_entry.id   AF-N9DAW4-F1
#
_cell.length_a   1.000
_cell.length_b   1.000
_cell.length_c   1.000
_cell.angle_alpha   90.00
_cell.angle_beta   90.00
_cell.angle_gamma   90.00
#
_symmetry.space_group_name_H-M   'P 1'
#
loop_
_entity.id
_entity.type
_entity.pdbx_description
1 polymer ?
#
loop_
_entity_poly.entity_id
_entity_poly.type
_entity_poly.pdbx_seq_one_letter_code
_entity_poly.pdbx_strand_id
1 'polypeptide(L)'
;MKVLGCLDIEVDTSLPAERVVRVLDRLPQQRGLPKQLRVDNGSELISAKLLDWCEEHRIEVVHIQPGKPQQNAFIERFNGSFRREFLNAYLFENLTQVREMAWLWRTDYNEQRPHESLGNLPPAIYRVKLENSSYDCLSLREVDICSYEWQNTL
;
A
#
# COMPACT_ATOMS: atom_id res chain seq x y z
N MET A 1 10.69 7.99 8.23
CA MET A 1 9.93 8.22 6.99
C MET A 1 8.51 8.62 7.37
N LYS A 2 7.92 9.63 6.72
CA LYS A 2 6.51 10.01 6.96
C LYS A 2 5.65 9.35 5.89
N VAL A 3 4.56 8.73 6.29
CA VAL A 3 3.79 7.87 5.38
C VAL A 3 2.56 8.60 4.87
N LEU A 4 2.41 8.63 3.56
CA LEU A 4 1.46 9.50 2.85
C LEU A 4 0.09 8.85 2.56
N GLY A 5 -0.25 7.80 3.28
CA GLY A 5 -1.52 7.08 3.16
C GLY A 5 -1.41 5.73 2.46
N CYS A 6 -2.56 5.16 2.11
CA CYS A 6 -2.68 3.91 1.37
C CYS A 6 -2.96 4.21 -0.11
N LEU A 7 -2.10 3.74 -1.02
CA LEU A 7 -2.28 3.97 -2.45
C LEU A 7 -3.34 3.05 -3.04
N ASP A 8 -3.41 1.79 -2.59
CA ASP A 8 -4.32 0.80 -3.15
C ASP A 8 -4.54 -0.39 -2.23
N ILE A 9 -5.66 -1.09 -2.46
CA ILE A 9 -6.00 -2.35 -1.81
C ILE A 9 -6.57 -3.27 -2.89
N GLU A 10 -5.75 -4.22 -3.35
CA GLU A 10 -6.19 -5.22 -4.33
C GLU A 10 -6.78 -6.43 -3.61
N VAL A 11 -8.00 -6.81 -3.99
CA VAL A 11 -8.73 -7.92 -3.39
C VAL A 11 -9.01 -8.99 -4.44
N ASP A 12 -8.51 -10.20 -4.20
CA ASP A 12 -8.79 -11.38 -5.01
C ASP A 12 -8.55 -12.67 -4.19
N THR A 13 -8.95 -13.80 -4.75
CA THR A 13 -8.66 -15.15 -4.24
C THR A 13 -7.18 -15.50 -4.29
N SER A 14 -6.42 -14.88 -5.20
CA SER A 14 -4.97 -15.04 -5.33
C SER A 14 -4.33 -13.79 -5.92
N LEU A 15 -3.11 -13.50 -5.45
CA LEU A 15 -2.32 -12.33 -5.84
C LEU A 15 -0.98 -12.78 -6.46
N PRO A 16 -0.99 -13.42 -7.64
CA PRO A 16 0.26 -13.75 -8.33
C PRO A 16 0.99 -12.46 -8.75
N ALA A 17 2.27 -12.59 -9.07
CA ALA A 17 3.14 -11.48 -9.51
C ALA A 17 2.51 -10.64 -10.64
N GLU A 18 1.86 -11.27 -11.62
CA GLU A 18 1.11 -10.64 -12.71
C GLU A 18 0.08 -9.63 -12.23
N ARG A 19 -0.58 -9.94 -11.11
CA ARG A 19 -1.60 -9.07 -10.54
C ARG A 19 -0.96 -7.91 -9.80
N VAL A 20 0.11 -8.17 -9.04
CA VAL A 20 0.89 -7.12 -8.37
C VAL A 20 1.40 -6.09 -9.38
N VAL A 21 2.00 -6.53 -10.49
CA VAL A 21 2.47 -5.65 -11.56
C VAL A 21 1.34 -4.82 -12.16
N ARG A 22 0.17 -5.42 -12.44
CA ARG A 22 -1.00 -4.69 -12.95
C ARG A 22 -1.50 -3.60 -11.99
N VAL A 23 -1.41 -3.84 -10.68
CA VAL A 23 -1.70 -2.81 -9.68
C VAL A 23 -0.65 -1.71 -9.75
N LEU A 24 0.63 -2.06 -9.81
CA LEU A 24 1.70 -1.07 -9.89
C LEU A 24 1.64 -0.21 -11.16
N ASP A 25 1.22 -0.75 -12.31
CA ASP A 25 1.03 0.00 -13.56
C ASP A 25 -0.03 1.12 -13.44
N ARG A 26 -0.99 0.99 -12.51
CA ARG A 26 -2.08 1.97 -12.35
C ARG A 26 -1.72 3.12 -11.40
N LEU A 27 -0.76 2.92 -10.50
CA LEU A 27 -0.38 3.92 -9.48
C LEU A 27 0.30 5.19 -10.05
N PRO A 28 1.18 5.10 -11.08
CA PRO A 28 1.86 6.26 -11.64
C PRO A 28 0.91 7.31 -12.20
N GLN A 29 -0.28 6.92 -12.66
CA GLN A 29 -1.30 7.84 -13.19
C GLN A 29 -1.73 8.86 -12.13
N GLN A 30 -1.60 8.54 -10.85
CA GLN A 30 -2.00 9.40 -9.74
C GLN A 30 -0.83 10.14 -9.09
N ARG A 31 0.36 9.52 -9.03
CA ARG A 31 1.48 10.01 -8.20
C ARG A 31 2.88 9.87 -8.80
N GLY A 32 2.98 9.45 -10.07
CA GLY A 32 4.24 9.10 -10.72
C GLY A 32 4.86 7.80 -10.18
N LEU A 33 5.95 7.35 -10.79
CA LEU A 33 6.67 6.14 -10.36
C LEU A 33 7.48 6.44 -9.09
N PRO A 34 7.55 5.49 -8.14
CA PRO A 34 8.40 5.63 -6.98
C PRO A 34 9.88 5.47 -7.35
N LYS A 35 10.79 6.01 -6.53
CA LYS A 35 12.23 5.71 -6.67
C LYS A 35 12.59 4.35 -6.08
N GLN A 36 11.90 3.94 -5.03
CA GLN A 36 12.14 2.70 -4.30
C GLN A 36 10.83 1.96 -4.03
N LEU A 37 10.86 0.65 -4.16
CA LEU A 37 9.81 -0.28 -3.77
C LEU A 37 10.31 -1.16 -2.63
N ARG A 38 9.72 -1.01 -1.45
CA ARG A 38 9.99 -1.88 -0.31
C ARG A 38 9.00 -3.04 -0.34
N VAL A 39 9.52 -4.25 -0.27
CA VAL A 39 8.73 -5.47 -0.30
C VAL A 39 9.08 -6.36 0.88
N ASP A 40 8.08 -7.09 1.37
CA ASP A 40 8.33 -8.21 2.28
C ASP A 40 8.94 -9.41 1.51
N ASN A 41 9.09 -10.55 2.19
CA ASN A 41 9.70 -11.75 1.62
C ASN A 41 8.66 -12.76 1.10
N GLY A 42 7.44 -12.31 0.75
CA GLY A 42 6.44 -13.11 0.06
C GLY A 42 6.93 -13.60 -1.30
N SER A 43 6.61 -14.84 -1.66
CA SER A 43 7.11 -15.48 -2.90
C SER A 43 6.69 -14.74 -4.18
N GLU A 44 5.51 -14.14 -4.16
CA GLU A 44 4.95 -13.30 -5.21
C GLU A 44 5.72 -11.96 -5.36
N LEU A 45 6.30 -11.48 -4.25
CA LEU A 45 7.09 -10.25 -4.19
C LEU A 45 8.60 -10.47 -4.39
N ILE A 46 9.04 -11.73 -4.49
CA ILE A 46 10.39 -12.15 -4.89
C ILE A 46 10.41 -12.65 -6.35
N SER A 47 9.27 -12.61 -7.04
CA SER A 47 9.15 -13.13 -8.41
C SER A 47 10.02 -12.36 -9.42
N ALA A 48 10.59 -13.08 -10.39
CA ALA A 48 11.36 -12.49 -11.49
C ALA A 48 10.56 -11.40 -12.22
N LYS A 49 9.24 -11.61 -12.38
CA LYS A 49 8.35 -10.68 -13.04
C LYS A 49 8.25 -9.32 -12.37
N LEU A 50 8.20 -9.28 -11.03
CA LEU A 50 8.20 -8.00 -10.30
C LEU A 50 9.55 -7.30 -10.41
N LEU A 51 10.65 -8.07 -10.37
CA LEU A 51 12.01 -7.54 -10.53
C LEU A 51 12.22 -6.96 -11.94
N ASP A 52 11.80 -7.67 -12.99
CA ASP A 52 11.88 -7.21 -14.38
C ASP A 52 11.11 -5.90 -14.57
N TRP A 53 9.90 -5.80 -14.01
CA TRP A 53 9.09 -4.57 -14.06
C TRP A 53 9.78 -3.41 -13.35
N CYS A 54 10.38 -3.66 -12.18
CA CYS A 54 11.11 -2.62 -11.45
C CYS A 54 12.37 -2.17 -12.20
N GLU A 55 13.10 -3.10 -12.84
CA GLU A 55 14.27 -2.77 -13.66
C GLU A 55 13.88 -1.91 -14.86
N GLU A 56 12.82 -2.28 -15.59
CA GLU A 56 12.29 -1.52 -16.73
C GLU A 56 11.95 -0.08 -16.35
N HIS A 57 11.36 0.11 -15.16
CA HIS A 57 10.94 1.41 -14.65
C HIS A 57 12.01 2.14 -13.82
N ARG A 58 13.20 1.56 -13.67
CA ARG A 58 14.34 2.09 -12.87
C ARG A 58 13.97 2.33 -11.40
N ILE A 59 13.23 1.40 -10.82
CA ILE A 59 12.79 1.40 -9.42
C ILE A 59 13.71 0.48 -8.63
N GLU A 60 14.28 0.98 -7.53
CA GLU A 60 15.09 0.17 -6.62
C GLU A 60 14.17 -0.73 -5.78
N VAL A 61 14.36 -2.06 -5.84
CA VAL A 61 13.64 -3.00 -4.96
C VAL A 61 14.45 -3.23 -3.69
N VAL A 62 13.82 -3.02 -2.53
CA VAL A 62 14.44 -3.22 -1.21
C VAL A 62 13.65 -4.22 -0.38
N HIS A 63 14.22 -5.39 -0.19
CA HIS A 63 13.65 -6.39 0.71
C HIS A 63 13.91 -6.03 2.18
N ILE A 64 12.94 -6.36 3.04
CA ILE A 64 13.13 -6.28 4.50
C ILE A 64 14.26 -7.22 4.94
N GLN A 65 15.14 -6.73 5.81
CA GLN A 65 16.24 -7.55 6.31
C GLN A 65 15.73 -8.53 7.37
N PRO A 66 16.18 -9.80 7.35
CA PRO A 66 15.87 -10.76 8.40
C PRO A 66 16.22 -10.20 9.78
N GLY A 67 15.30 -10.29 10.74
CA GLY A 67 15.49 -9.79 12.09
C GLY A 67 15.35 -8.27 12.28
N LYS A 68 14.89 -7.52 11.26
CA LYS A 68 14.63 -6.06 11.37
C LYS A 68 13.15 -5.71 11.17
N PRO A 69 12.26 -6.12 12.10
CA PRO A 69 10.81 -5.88 11.98
C PRO A 69 10.45 -4.39 11.93
N GLN A 70 11.32 -3.51 12.41
CA GLN A 70 11.10 -2.06 12.37
C GLN A 70 11.06 -1.50 10.94
N GLN A 71 11.68 -2.18 9.97
CA GLN A 71 11.63 -1.79 8.54
C GLN A 71 10.24 -1.99 7.94
N ASN A 72 9.41 -2.85 8.53
CA ASN A 72 8.03 -3.11 8.09
C ASN A 72 6.97 -2.43 8.97
N ALA A 73 7.39 -1.63 9.96
CA ALA A 73 6.49 -1.18 11.03
C ALA A 73 5.26 -0.40 10.54
N PHE A 74 5.39 0.34 9.43
CA PHE A 74 4.24 1.05 8.86
C PHE A 74 3.21 0.08 8.30
N ILE A 75 3.63 -0.81 7.39
CA ILE A 75 2.72 -1.73 6.72
C ILE A 75 2.08 -2.66 7.76
N GLU A 76 2.85 -3.15 8.75
CA GLU A 76 2.31 -3.94 9.87
C GLU A 76 1.22 -3.19 10.66
N ARG A 77 1.43 -1.89 10.95
CA ARG A 77 0.41 -1.07 11.63
C ARG A 77 -0.83 -0.90 10.76
N PHE A 78 -0.64 -0.59 9.47
CA PHE A 78 -1.72 -0.45 8.50
C PHE A 78 -2.54 -1.74 8.43
N ASN A 79 -1.89 -2.87 8.25
CA ASN A 79 -2.50 -4.18 8.14
C ASN A 79 -3.20 -4.61 9.42
N GLY A 80 -2.64 -4.29 10.58
CA GLY A 80 -3.29 -4.48 11.87
C GLY A 80 -4.60 -3.70 11.97
N SER A 81 -4.63 -2.44 11.52
CA SER A 81 -5.86 -1.64 11.47
C SER A 81 -6.85 -2.16 10.45
N PHE A 82 -6.42 -2.44 9.22
CA PHE A 82 -7.27 -3.00 8.17
C PHE A 82 -7.91 -4.33 8.62
N ARG A 83 -7.13 -5.22 9.25
CA ARG A 83 -7.67 -6.49 9.75
C ARG A 83 -8.70 -6.28 10.85
N ARG A 84 -8.38 -5.50 11.89
CA ARG A 84 -9.27 -5.34 13.06
C ARG A 84 -10.54 -4.56 12.73
N GLU A 85 -10.40 -3.51 11.94
CA GLU A 85 -11.47 -2.53 11.73
C GLU A 85 -12.30 -2.83 10.48
N PHE A 86 -11.76 -3.59 9.52
CA PHE A 86 -12.45 -3.97 8.31
C PHE A 86 -12.66 -5.48 8.23
N LEU A 87 -11.59 -6.28 8.06
CA LEU A 87 -11.75 -7.72 7.78
C LEU A 87 -12.43 -8.53 8.90
N ASN A 88 -12.27 -8.11 10.16
CA ASN A 88 -12.89 -8.76 11.31
C ASN A 88 -14.24 -8.15 11.70
N ALA A 89 -14.56 -6.97 11.20
CA ALA A 89 -15.77 -6.23 11.58
C ALA A 89 -16.99 -6.60 10.72
N TYR A 90 -16.75 -7.16 9.53
CA TYR A 90 -17.79 -7.45 8.55
C TYR A 90 -17.76 -8.93 8.13
N LEU A 91 -18.95 -9.47 7.84
CA LEU A 91 -19.12 -10.71 7.09
C LEU A 91 -19.44 -10.32 5.65
N PHE A 92 -18.72 -10.90 4.70
CA PHE A 92 -18.86 -10.58 3.28
C PHE A 92 -19.55 -11.72 2.54
N GLU A 93 -20.45 -11.36 1.62
CA GLU A 93 -21.21 -12.29 0.79
C GLU A 93 -20.43 -12.71 -0.47
N ASN A 94 -19.57 -11.83 -0.99
CA ASN A 94 -18.79 -12.07 -2.21
C ASN A 94 -17.63 -11.08 -2.35
N LEU A 95 -16.70 -11.37 -3.27
CA LEU A 95 -15.53 -10.53 -3.54
C LEU A 95 -15.86 -9.12 -4.05
N THR A 96 -16.98 -8.93 -4.74
CA THR A 96 -17.40 -7.60 -5.21
C THR A 96 -17.70 -6.70 -4.01
N GLN A 97 -18.43 -7.21 -3.02
CA GLN A 97 -18.70 -6.49 -1.78
C GLN A 97 -17.40 -6.15 -1.03
N VAL A 98 -16.45 -7.10 -0.95
CA VAL A 98 -15.15 -6.84 -0.30
C VAL A 98 -14.41 -5.70 -1.02
N ARG A 99 -14.39 -5.69 -2.36
CA ARG A 99 -13.75 -4.62 -3.15
C ARG A 99 -14.38 -3.26 -2.91
N GLU A 100 -15.70 -3.17 -2.94
CA GLU A 100 -16.43 -1.91 -2.71
C GLU A 100 -16.17 -1.38 -1.31
N MET A 101 -16.27 -2.23 -0.29
CA MET A 101 -16.07 -1.80 1.08
C MET A 101 -14.59 -1.52 1.41
N ALA A 102 -13.65 -2.24 0.81
CA ALA A 102 -12.22 -1.94 0.92
C ALA A 102 -11.88 -0.59 0.28
N TRP A 103 -12.52 -0.25 -0.84
CA TRP A 103 -12.39 1.06 -1.45
C TRP A 103 -12.91 2.17 -0.54
N LEU A 104 -14.10 1.99 0.06
CA LEU A 104 -14.66 2.94 1.03
C LEU A 104 -13.74 3.12 2.24
N TRP A 105 -13.24 2.02 2.81
CA TRP A 105 -12.33 2.06 3.95
C TRP A 105 -11.01 2.77 3.61
N ARG A 106 -10.44 2.52 2.43
CA ARG A 106 -9.22 3.21 1.97
C ARG A 106 -9.47 4.72 1.81
N THR A 107 -10.62 5.10 1.27
CA THR A 107 -11.01 6.51 1.11
C THR A 107 -11.11 7.19 2.47
N ASP A 108 -11.81 6.59 3.43
CA ASP A 108 -11.91 7.11 4.80
C ASP A 108 -10.52 7.22 5.48
N TYR A 109 -9.68 6.18 5.35
CA TYR A 109 -8.31 6.16 5.86
C TYR A 109 -7.47 7.32 5.32
N ASN A 110 -7.62 7.65 4.04
CA ASN A 110 -6.83 8.70 3.39
C ASN A 110 -7.39 10.12 3.58
N GLU A 111 -8.71 10.26 3.67
CA GLU A 111 -9.38 11.57 3.61
C GLU A 111 -9.83 12.07 4.98
N GLN A 112 -10.20 11.17 5.89
CA GLN A 112 -10.84 11.53 7.16
C GLN A 112 -9.96 11.18 8.38
N ARG A 113 -9.24 10.05 8.33
CA ARG A 113 -8.54 9.54 9.51
C ARG A 113 -7.31 10.38 9.88
N PRO A 114 -7.23 10.95 11.09
CA PRO A 114 -6.03 11.64 11.54
C PRO A 114 -4.91 10.65 11.91
N HIS A 115 -3.68 10.97 11.52
CA HIS A 115 -2.49 10.18 11.91
C HIS A 115 -1.52 11.01 12.73
N GLU A 116 -1.15 10.52 13.91
CA GLU A 116 -0.17 11.17 14.80
C GLU A 116 1.16 11.46 14.11
N SER A 117 1.64 10.52 13.28
CA SER A 117 2.88 10.68 12.50
C SER A 117 2.82 11.80 11.46
N LEU A 118 1.61 12.28 11.13
CA LEU A 118 1.33 13.38 10.21
C LEU A 118 0.88 14.65 10.94
N GLY A 119 1.07 14.72 12.26
CA GLY A 119 0.62 15.85 13.08
C GLY A 119 -0.89 15.88 13.26
N ASN A 120 -1.52 14.71 13.37
CA ASN A 120 -2.97 14.52 13.47
C ASN A 120 -3.76 15.03 12.26
N LEU A 121 -3.14 15.01 11.08
CA LEU A 121 -3.79 15.31 9.82
C LEU A 121 -4.11 14.03 9.05
N PRO A 122 -5.21 14.02 8.27
CA PRO A 122 -5.43 12.99 7.27
C PRO A 122 -4.36 12.98 6.19
N PRO A 123 -4.03 11.82 5.61
CA PRO A 123 -3.00 11.70 4.58
C PRO A 123 -3.20 12.64 3.39
N ALA A 124 -4.45 12.81 2.94
CA ALA A 124 -4.81 13.71 1.84
C ALA A 124 -4.48 15.17 2.16
N ILE A 125 -4.81 15.64 3.37
CA ILE A 125 -4.54 17.02 3.82
C ILE A 125 -3.04 17.24 4.01
N TYR A 126 -2.36 16.28 4.62
CA TYR A 126 -0.92 16.35 4.83
C TYR A 126 -0.15 16.42 3.50
N ARG A 127 -0.60 15.67 2.49
CA ARG A 127 -0.04 15.72 1.13
C ARG A 127 -0.18 17.11 0.50
N VAL A 128 -1.39 17.69 0.51
CA VAL A 128 -1.62 19.04 -0.04
C VAL A 128 -0.72 20.08 0.65
N LYS A 129 -0.55 19.95 1.98
CA LYS A 129 0.37 20.83 2.72
C LYS A 129 1.83 20.67 2.28
N LEU A 130 2.27 19.45 1.98
CA LEU A 130 3.62 19.20 1.48
C LEU A 130 3.84 19.77 0.07
N GLU A 131 2.88 19.55 -0.83
CA GLU A 131 2.89 20.07 -2.21
C GLU A 131 2.91 21.61 -2.24
N ASN A 132 2.19 22.26 -1.33
CA ASN A 132 2.17 23.72 -1.23
C ASN A 132 3.44 24.29 -0.58
N SER A 133 4.17 23.50 0.21
CA SER A 133 5.37 23.95 0.93
C SER A 133 6.67 23.71 0.17
N SER A 134 6.66 22.77 -0.77
CA SER A 134 7.81 22.42 -1.61
C SER A 134 7.40 22.74 -3.04
N TYR A 135 8.00 23.73 -3.71
CA TYR A 135 7.76 24.06 -5.13
C TYR A 135 8.21 22.94 -6.10
N ASP A 136 8.20 21.70 -5.64
CA ASP A 136 8.72 20.51 -6.29
C ASP A 136 7.64 19.44 -6.20
N CYS A 137 7.17 18.96 -7.36
CA CYS A 137 6.24 17.85 -7.46
C CYS A 137 6.87 16.65 -6.73
N LEU A 138 6.30 16.26 -5.59
CA LEU A 138 6.83 15.18 -4.76
C LEU A 138 6.64 13.85 -5.48
N SER A 139 7.62 13.46 -6.30
CA SER A 139 7.78 12.08 -6.75
C SER A 139 7.71 11.15 -5.53
N LEU A 140 6.93 10.08 -5.63
CA LEU A 140 6.91 9.03 -4.63
C LEU A 140 8.35 8.57 -4.38
N ARG A 141 8.83 8.68 -3.14
CA ARG A 141 10.20 8.26 -2.83
C ARG A 141 10.26 6.76 -2.57
N GLU A 142 9.27 6.26 -1.84
CA GLU A 142 9.21 4.87 -1.39
C GLU A 142 7.75 4.42 -1.33
N VAL A 143 7.48 3.20 -1.78
CA VAL A 143 6.18 2.51 -1.67
C VAL A 143 6.43 1.18 -1.00
N ASP A 144 5.63 0.86 0.02
CA ASP A 144 5.65 -0.44 0.69
C ASP A 144 4.55 -1.34 0.07
N ILE A 145 4.89 -2.58 -0.28
CA ILE A 145 3.92 -3.62 -0.69
C ILE A 145 3.94 -4.76 0.31
N CYS A 146 2.75 -5.25 0.65
CA CYS A 146 2.52 -6.50 1.37
C CYS A 146 1.35 -7.27 0.74
N SER A 147 1.32 -8.59 0.95
CA SER A 147 0.15 -9.42 0.65
C SER A 147 -0.45 -10.00 1.94
N TYR A 148 -1.74 -10.34 1.90
CA TYR A 148 -2.39 -11.09 2.98
C TYR A 148 -3.26 -12.20 2.43
N GLU A 149 -3.13 -13.36 3.05
CA GLU A 149 -4.17 -14.37 3.04
C GLU A 149 -5.18 -14.07 4.15
N TRP A 150 -6.45 -13.98 3.77
CA TRP A 150 -7.57 -13.89 4.71
C TRP A 150 -8.24 -15.26 4.76
N GLN A 151 -8.26 -15.89 5.94
CA GLN A 151 -8.69 -17.27 6.14
C GLN A 151 -10.04 -17.43 6.87
N ASN A 152 -10.84 -16.37 6.97
CA ASN A 152 -12.23 -16.54 7.38
C ASN A 152 -13.07 -16.77 6.12
N THR A 153 -13.88 -17.81 6.12
CA THR A 153 -14.69 -18.34 5.01
C THR A 153 -15.33 -17.28 4.10
N LEU A 154 -15.16 -17.45 2.78
CA LEU A 154 -16.29 -17.28 1.83
C LEU A 154 -17.24 -18.46 2.00
#